data_AF-A0A7G5Z7J3-F1
#
_entry.id   AF-A0A7G5Z7J3-F1
#
_cell.length_a   1.000
_cell.length_b   1.000
_cell.length_c   1.000
_cell.angle_alpha   90.00
_cell.angle_beta   90.00
_cell.angle_gamma   90.00
#
_symmetry.space_group_name_H-M   'P 1'
#
loop_
_entity.id
_entity.type
_entity.pdbx_description
1 polymer ?
#
loop_
_entity_poly.entity_id
_entity_poly.type
_entity_poly.pdbx_seq_one_letter_code
_entity_poly.pdbx_strand_id
1 'polypeptide(L)' 'MSIPDHARDNFQTLLRAAADGNLALMECTDSTTGETRYVICAVGRDDGDYVFTPFGHLANGDPYEAYTPPSGGDDIAD' A
#
# COMPACT_ATOMS: atom_id res chain seq x y z
N MET A 1 -13.65 -11.14 -8.30
CA MET A 1 -12.31 -11.54 -8.80
C MET A 1 -11.41 -11.86 -7.62
N SER A 2 -10.47 -12.78 -7.75
CA SER A 2 -9.51 -13.10 -6.69
C SER A 2 -8.34 -12.12 -6.73
N ILE A 3 -7.87 -11.69 -5.55
CA ILE A 3 -6.63 -10.90 -5.41
C ILE A 3 -5.44 -11.77 -5.87
N PRO A 4 -4.55 -11.27 -6.75
CA PRO A 4 -3.35 -11.98 -7.19
C PRO A 4 -2.42 -12.36 -6.02
N ASP A 5 -1.68 -13.47 -6.15
CA ASP A 5 -0.82 -13.98 -5.07
C ASP A 5 0.26 -12.97 -4.65
N HIS A 6 0.94 -12.33 -5.61
CA HIS A 6 1.94 -11.31 -5.32
C HIS A 6 1.38 -10.13 -4.51
N ALA A 7 0.12 -9.76 -4.70
CA ALA A 7 -0.52 -8.70 -3.95
C ALA A 7 -0.80 -9.14 -2.49
N ARG A 8 -1.14 -10.42 -2.28
CA ARG A 8 -1.29 -10.99 -0.93
C ARG A 8 0.04 -11.09 -0.20
N ASP A 9 1.09 -11.54 -0.88
CA ASP A 9 2.43 -11.69 -0.30
C ASP A 9 3.01 -10.32 0.10
N ASN A 10 2.83 -9.31 -0.76
CA ASN A 10 3.18 -7.93 -0.46
C ASN A 10 2.41 -7.41 0.75
N PHE A 11 1.10 -7.68 0.84
CA PHE A 11 0.30 -7.28 1.99
C PHE A 11 0.75 -7.96 3.28
N GLN A 12 1.11 -9.25 3.24
CA GLN A 12 1.68 -9.95 4.41
C GLN A 12 3.02 -9.35 4.84
N THR A 13 3.86 -8.96 3.89
CA THR A 13 5.14 -8.29 4.18
C THR A 13 4.91 -6.94 4.84
N LEU A 14 3.94 -6.17 4.33
CA LEU A 14 3.54 -4.89 4.93
C LEU A 14 3.05 -5.05 6.37
N LEU A 15 2.22 -6.07 6.65
CA LEU A 15 1.74 -6.35 8.01
C LEU A 15 2.86 -6.69 8.98
N ARG A 16 3.85 -7.47 8.55
CA ARG A 16 5.03 -7.79 9.37
C ARG A 16 5.85 -6.54 9.67
N ALA A 17 6.16 -5.75 8.65
CA ALA A 17 6.88 -4.48 8.82
C ALA A 17 6.12 -3.51 9.74
N ALA A 18 4.79 -3.45 9.65
CA ALA A 18 3.94 -2.66 10.54
C ALA A 18 4.05 -3.12 11.99
N ALA A 19 3.96 -4.43 12.25
CA ALA A 19 4.08 -5.00 13.58
C ALA A 19 5.45 -4.68 14.22
N ASP A 20 6.50 -4.64 13.40
CA ASP A 20 7.86 -4.32 13.84
C ASP A 20 8.15 -2.81 13.92
N GLY A 21 7.19 -1.94 13.58
CA GLY A 21 7.37 -0.48 13.56
C GLY A 21 8.25 0.03 12.42
N ASN A 22 8.46 -0.79 11.39
CA ASN A 22 9.37 -0.55 10.28
C ASN A 22 8.62 -0.07 9.03
N LEU A 23 7.67 0.87 9.19
CA LEU A 23 7.03 1.53 8.07
C LEU A 23 7.54 2.96 7.91
N ALA A 24 7.70 3.36 6.65
CA ALA A 24 7.96 4.74 6.28
C ALA A 24 6.92 5.22 5.26
N LEU A 25 6.59 6.50 5.33
CA LEU A 25 5.88 7.21 4.29
C LEU A 25 6.87 8.10 3.56
N MET A 26 6.93 7.97 2.24
CA MET A 26 7.89 8.68 1.40
C MET A 26 7.18 9.48 0.32
N GLU A 27 7.58 10.73 0.13
CA GLU A 27 7.19 11.50 -1.04
C GLU A 27 7.99 11.00 -2.25
N CYS A 28 7.29 10.53 -3.27
CA CYS A 28 7.85 10.00 -4.51
C CYS A 28 7.27 10.77 -5.71
N THR A 29 8.05 10.88 -6.77
CA THR A 29 7.54 11.31 -8.08
C THR A 29 7.17 10.08 -8.88
N ASP A 30 5.92 10.00 -9.34
CA ASP A 30 5.51 8.96 -10.30
C ASP A 30 6.38 9.08 -11.55
N SER A 31 7.13 8.02 -11.89
CA SER A 31 8.10 8.06 -12.98
C SER A 31 7.46 8.19 -14.36
N THR A 32 6.16 7.91 -14.47
CA THR A 32 5.40 7.96 -15.72
C THR A 32 4.70 9.31 -15.88
N THR A 33 4.05 9.81 -14.83
CA THR A 33 3.23 11.03 -14.89
C THR A 33 3.94 12.28 -14.37
N GLY A 34 4.99 12.14 -13.56
CA GLY A 34 5.68 13.23 -12.89
C GLY A 34 4.95 13.77 -11.66
N GLU A 35 3.83 13.16 -11.26
CA GLU A 35 3.04 13.62 -10.12
C GLU A 35 3.65 13.19 -8.79
N THR A 36 3.52 14.02 -7.76
CA THR A 36 3.87 13.66 -6.39
C THR A 36 2.89 12.61 -5.84
N ARG A 37 3.42 11.54 -5.26
CA ARG A 37 2.70 10.41 -4.65
C ARG A 37 3.31 10.13 -3.28
N TYR A 38 2.47 9.82 -2.29
CA TYR A 38 2.94 9.44 -0.96
C TYR A 38 2.94 7.92 -0.82
N VAL A 39 4.12 7.31 -0.88
CA VAL A 39 4.33 5.87 -0.97
C VAL A 39 4.58 5.27 0.40
N ILE A 40 3.83 4.20 0.72
CA ILE A 40 4.04 3.35 1.88
C ILE A 40 5.17 2.38 1.57
N CYS A 41 6.21 2.39 2.40
CA CYS A 41 7.37 1.52 2.28
C CYS A 41 7.55 0.69 3.56
N ALA A 42 7.95 -0.59 3.42
CA ALA A 42 8.65 -1.25 4.51
C ALA A 42 10.11 -0.81 4.54
N VAL A 43 10.63 -0.65 5.75
CA VAL A 43 12.01 -0.29 6.03
C VAL A 43 12.75 -1.56 6.44
N GLY A 44 13.69 -1.99 5.60
CA GLY A 44 14.62 -3.06 5.89
C GLY A 44 16.03 -2.52 6.16
N ARG A 45 16.95 -3.45 6.41
CA ARG A 45 18.38 -3.18 6.40
C ARG A 45 19.06 -4.19 5.50
N ASP A 46 19.98 -3.72 4.66
CA ASP A 46 20.86 -4.55 3.84
C ASP A 46 22.28 -4.00 3.97
N ASP A 47 23.22 -4.84 4.40
CA ASP A 47 24.62 -4.46 4.72
C ASP A 47 24.80 -3.19 5.58
N GLY A 48 23.80 -2.89 6.43
CA GLY A 48 23.80 -1.73 7.33
C GLY A 48 23.10 -0.48 6.76
N ASP A 49 22.78 -0.49 5.46
CA ASP A 49 22.02 0.57 4.80
C ASP A 49 20.52 0.34 4.92
N TYR A 50 19.76 1.44 4.99
CA TYR A 50 18.30 1.38 4.97
C TYR A 50 17.80 1.08 3.57
N VAL A 51 16.99 0.04 3.45
CA VAL A 51 16.30 -0.32 2.20
C VAL A 51 14.82 -0.02 2.33
N PHE A 52 14.28 0.70 1.36
CA PHE A 52 12.86 1.05 1.31
C PHE A 52 12.18 0.24 0.22
N THR A 53 11.29 -0.66 0.62
CA THR A 53 10.51 -1.48 -0.32
C THR A 53 9.12 -0.86 -0.48
N PRO A 54 8.80 -0.25 -1.63
CA PRO A 54 7.51 0.38 -1.86
C PRO A 54 6.41 -0.66 -2.11
N PHE A 55 5.25 -0.50 -1.47
CA PHE A 55 4.10 -1.39 -1.66
C PHE A 55 2.90 -0.74 -2.35
N GLY A 56 2.73 0.58 -2.17
CA GLY A 56 1.63 1.32 -2.75
C GLY A 56 1.65 2.77 -2.31
N HIS A 57 0.88 3.62 -2.97
CA HIS A 57 0.72 5.01 -2.60
C HIS A 57 -0.63 5.26 -1.92
N LEU A 58 -0.70 6.26 -1.06
CA LEU A 58 -1.96 6.78 -0.54
C LEU A 58 -2.79 7.35 -1.69
N ALA A 59 -4.11 7.38 -1.51
CA ALA A 59 -5.00 8.07 -2.42
C ALA A 59 -4.60 9.56 -2.50
N ASN A 60 -4.66 10.16 -3.69
CA ASN A 60 -4.33 11.58 -3.89
C ASN A 60 -5.42 12.54 -3.34
N GLY A 61 -6.39 12.03 -2.58
CA GLY A 61 -7.57 12.74 -2.07
C GLY A 61 -8.42 11.81 -1.21
N ASP A 62 -9.73 12.04 -1.19
CA ASP A 62 -10.65 11.19 -0.42
C ASP A 62 -10.74 9.79 -1.05
N PRO A 63 -10.31 8.71 -0.34
CA PRO A 63 -10.41 7.35 -0.86
C PRO A 63 -11.86 6.89 -1.07
N TYR A 64 -12.84 7.46 -0.37
CA TYR A 64 -14.27 7.11 -0.54
C TYR A 64 -14.85 7.65 -1.86
N GLU A 65 -14.29 8.73 -2.38
CA GLU A 65 -14.63 9.23 -3.73
C GLU A 65 -13.86 8.46 -4.82
N ALA A 66 -12.68 7.94 -4.49
CA ALA A 66 -11.79 7.29 -5.45
C ALA A 66 -12.08 5.80 -5.68
N TYR A 67 -12.62 5.09 -4.69
CA TYR A 67 -12.77 3.64 -4.71
C TYR A 67 -14.17 3.19 -4.32
N THR A 68 -14.82 2.42 -5.21
CA THR A 68 -16.01 1.63 -4.85
C THR A 68 -15.54 0.24 -4.42
N PRO A 69 -15.84 -0.21 -3.18
CA PRO A 69 -15.52 -1.58 -2.78
C PRO A 69 -16.25 -2.56 -3.70
N PRO A 70 -15.71 -3.77 -3.92
CA PRO A 70 -16.48 -4.81 -4.58
C PRO A 70 -17.79 -4.99 -3.82
N SER A 71 -18.92 -5.01 -4.54
CA SER A 71 -20.21 -5.30 -3.94
C SER A 71 -20.15 -6.68 -3.29
N GLY A 72 -20.01 -6.72 -1.97
CA GLY A 72 -20.51 -7.85 -1.20
C GLY A 72 -22.01 -7.89 -1.49
N GLY A 73 -22.52 -9.05 -1.90
CA GLY A 73 -23.93 -9.21 -2.23
C GLY A 73 -24.84 -8.61 -1.16
N ASP A 74 -25.94 -8.04 -1.62
CA ASP A 74 -27.10 -7.71 -0.80
C ASP A 74 -27.36 -8.82 0.21
N ASP A 75 -27.32 -8.51 1.51
CA ASP A 75 -28.07 -9.18 2.60
C ASP A 75 -27.64 -8.61 3.96
N ILE A 76 -27.91 -7.33 4.21
CA ILE A 76 -28.40 -6.90 5.53
C ILE A 76 -29.56 -5.95 5.24
N ALA A 77 -30.74 -6.54 5.04
CA ALA A 77 -31.98 -5.85 5.36
C ALA A 77 -32.05 -5.71 6.89
N ASP A 78 -32.24 -4.49 7.36
CA ASP A 78 -32.86 -4.20 8.65
C ASP A 78 -34.09 -3.30 8.36
#